data_AF-S9QDS4-F1
#
_entry.id   AF-S9QDS4-F1
#
_cell.length_a   1.000
_cell.length_b   1.000
_cell.length_c   1.000
_cell.angle_alpha   90.00
_cell.angle_beta   90.00
_cell.angle_gamma   90.00
#
_symmetry.space_group_name_H-M   'P 1'
#
loop_
_entity.id
_entity.type
_entity.pdbx_description
1 polymer ?
#
loop_
_entity_poly.entity_id
_entity_poly.type
_entity_poly.pdbx_seq_one_letter_code
_entity_poly.pdbx_strand_id
1 'polypeptide(L)'
;MTDTQGERAGTPGQEALRENGMMRHLLESLEAGKDIGHFGRLVFAMVARHFLDEAELKQLLLQDPACDEAQALSLIEQVKARDYSPPRREKVLQFQAQQDFPIIPNPEDPDAGNVYKDLRFPEHVYAHISEYREQKAHVHEEEAAHSA
;
A
#
# COMPACT_ATOMS: atom_id res chain seq x y z
N MET A 1 -16.48 12.52 -35.50
CA MET A 1 -15.62 13.71 -35.36
C MET A 1 -16.15 14.45 -34.15
N THR A 2 -15.48 14.63 -33.03
CA THR A 2 -14.14 14.27 -32.53
C THR A 2 -14.24 14.66 -31.06
N ASP A 3 -14.18 13.71 -30.14
CA ASP A 3 -13.90 14.01 -28.73
C ASP A 3 -12.97 12.90 -28.22
N THR A 4 -11.78 12.86 -28.83
CA THR A 4 -10.62 12.10 -28.36
C THR A 4 -9.70 13.09 -27.66
N GLN A 5 -10.15 13.66 -26.52
CA GLN A 5 -9.35 14.49 -25.62
C GLN A 5 -9.87 14.34 -24.18
N GLY A 6 -9.54 13.21 -23.55
CA GLY A 6 -9.72 13.00 -22.10
C GLY A 6 -8.73 12.00 -21.51
N GLU A 7 -7.79 11.48 -22.30
CA GLU A 7 -6.84 10.47 -21.85
C GLU A 7 -5.65 11.14 -21.14
N ARG A 8 -5.51 10.79 -19.86
CA ARG A 8 -4.38 11.05 -18.92
C ARG A 8 -4.53 12.17 -17.87
N ALA A 9 -5.71 12.38 -17.31
CA ALA A 9 -5.80 12.85 -15.92
C ALA A 9 -6.25 11.66 -15.07
N GLY A 10 -5.44 11.26 -14.07
CA GLY A 10 -5.82 10.19 -13.14
C GLY A 10 -7.04 10.59 -12.31
N THR A 11 -7.73 9.62 -11.70
CA THR A 11 -8.82 9.94 -10.76
C THR A 11 -8.25 10.66 -9.52
N PRO A 12 -9.03 11.47 -8.79
CA PRO A 12 -8.54 12.15 -7.58
C PRO A 12 -7.88 11.21 -6.57
N GLY A 13 -8.38 9.96 -6.46
CA GLY A 13 -7.77 8.93 -5.61
C GLY A 13 -6.39 8.50 -6.12
N GLN A 14 -6.22 8.34 -7.43
CA GLN A 14 -4.90 8.05 -8.02
C GLN A 14 -3.94 9.23 -7.87
N GLU A 15 -4.42 10.46 -8.02
CA GLU A 15 -3.61 11.67 -7.78
C GLU A 15 -3.10 11.74 -6.34
N ALA A 16 -3.98 11.46 -5.36
CA ALA A 16 -3.59 11.35 -3.95
C ALA A 16 -2.53 10.26 -3.72
N LEU A 17 -2.72 9.07 -4.32
CA LEU A 17 -1.72 7.99 -4.23
C LEU A 17 -0.35 8.40 -4.80
N ARG A 18 -0.33 9.21 -5.88
CA ARG A 18 0.92 9.70 -6.48
C ARG A 18 1.68 10.67 -5.57
N GLU A 19 1.08 11.22 -4.51
CA GLU A 19 1.81 12.06 -3.54
C GLU A 19 2.90 11.27 -2.80
N ASN A 20 2.69 9.97 -2.58
CA ASN A 20 3.69 9.10 -1.98
C ASN A 20 4.59 8.45 -3.04
N GLY A 21 5.92 8.54 -2.87
CA GLY A 21 6.88 8.04 -3.87
C GLY A 21 6.80 6.53 -4.14
N MET A 22 6.53 5.72 -3.10
CA MET A 22 6.36 4.26 -3.26
C MET A 22 5.06 3.93 -4.00
N MET A 23 3.95 4.57 -3.62
CA MET A 23 2.67 4.34 -4.29
C MET A 23 2.66 4.85 -5.74
N ARG A 24 3.33 5.98 -6.02
CA ARG A 24 3.58 6.46 -7.38
C ARG A 24 4.34 5.41 -8.20
N HIS A 25 5.43 4.87 -7.65
CA HIS A 25 6.22 3.85 -8.33
C HIS A 25 5.41 2.58 -8.67
N LEU A 26 4.60 2.09 -7.72
CA LEU A 26 3.72 0.93 -7.94
C LEU A 26 2.65 1.24 -9.00
N LEU A 27 2.02 2.40 -8.92
CA LEU A 27 0.98 2.82 -9.86
C LEU A 27 1.54 2.94 -11.29
N GLU A 28 2.67 3.63 -11.47
CA GLU A 28 3.34 3.77 -12.76
C GLU A 28 3.82 2.42 -13.31
N SER A 29 4.21 1.49 -12.43
CA SER A 29 4.62 0.14 -12.84
C SER A 29 3.44 -0.69 -13.34
N LEU A 30 2.28 -0.60 -12.66
CA LEU A 30 1.03 -1.20 -13.13
C LEU A 30 0.58 -0.57 -14.44
N GLU A 31 0.54 0.76 -14.56
CA GLU A 31 0.19 1.45 -15.81
C GLU A 31 1.12 1.08 -16.99
N ALA A 32 2.36 0.71 -16.70
CA ALA A 32 3.33 0.22 -17.68
C ALA A 32 3.23 -1.29 -17.98
N GLY A 33 2.26 -2.00 -17.38
CA GLY A 33 2.05 -3.43 -17.57
C GLY A 33 3.14 -4.33 -16.94
N LYS A 34 3.79 -3.87 -15.85
CA LYS A 34 4.85 -4.63 -15.17
C LYS A 34 4.26 -5.56 -14.11
N ASP A 35 4.89 -6.72 -13.94
CA ASP A 35 4.68 -7.59 -12.78
C ASP A 35 5.35 -6.95 -11.56
N ILE A 36 4.55 -6.56 -10.56
CA ILE A 36 5.03 -5.94 -9.32
C ILE A 36 5.22 -6.97 -8.19
N GLY A 37 5.05 -8.26 -8.52
CA GLY A 37 5.12 -9.36 -7.58
C GLY A 37 3.89 -9.50 -6.70
N HIS A 38 3.81 -10.61 -5.97
CA HIS A 38 2.70 -10.86 -5.06
C HIS A 38 2.65 -9.84 -3.92
N PHE A 39 3.80 -9.52 -3.31
CA PHE A 39 3.82 -8.57 -2.21
C PHE A 39 3.64 -7.13 -2.67
N GLY A 40 4.07 -6.78 -3.89
CA GLY A 40 3.75 -5.49 -4.49
C GLY A 40 2.24 -5.29 -4.62
N ARG A 41 1.53 -6.28 -5.18
CA ARG A 41 0.05 -6.26 -5.27
C ARG A 41 -0.61 -6.17 -3.90
N LEU A 42 -0.13 -6.92 -2.92
CA LEU A 42 -0.66 -6.89 -1.55
C LEU A 42 -0.49 -5.50 -0.91
N VAL A 43 0.73 -4.94 -0.93
CA VAL A 43 1.01 -3.60 -0.39
C VAL A 43 0.17 -2.54 -1.12
N PHE A 44 0.09 -2.63 -2.45
CA PHE A 44 -0.73 -1.73 -3.24
C PHE A 44 -2.19 -1.78 -2.82
N ALA A 45 -2.79 -2.97 -2.72
CA ALA A 45 -4.18 -3.15 -2.31
C ALA A 45 -4.46 -2.68 -0.86
N MET A 46 -3.55 -2.93 0.09
CA MET A 46 -3.66 -2.48 1.47
C MET A 46 -3.76 -0.95 1.58
N VAL A 47 -3.02 -0.23 0.73
CA VAL A 47 -2.99 1.25 0.74
C VAL A 47 -4.10 1.83 -0.13
N ALA A 48 -4.18 1.40 -1.40
CA ALA A 48 -5.03 1.99 -2.42
C ALA A 48 -6.53 1.84 -2.15
N ARG A 49 -6.96 0.81 -1.41
CA ARG A 49 -8.38 0.63 -1.01
C ARG A 49 -8.97 1.80 -0.22
N HIS A 50 -8.13 2.65 0.36
CA HIS A 50 -8.56 3.82 1.13
C HIS A 50 -8.75 5.07 0.25
N PHE A 51 -8.35 5.02 -1.02
CA PHE A 51 -8.38 6.15 -1.95
C PHE A 51 -9.19 5.86 -3.21
N LEU A 52 -9.29 4.58 -3.59
CA LEU A 52 -9.96 4.11 -4.79
C LEU A 52 -11.18 3.28 -4.45
N ASP A 53 -12.18 3.30 -5.33
CA ASP A 53 -13.23 2.30 -5.27
C ASP A 53 -12.74 0.91 -5.73
N GLU A 54 -13.57 -0.09 -5.52
CA GLU A 54 -13.22 -1.48 -5.83
C GLU A 54 -13.02 -1.71 -7.34
N ALA A 55 -13.80 -1.04 -8.18
CA ALA A 55 -13.72 -1.22 -9.63
C ALA A 55 -12.40 -0.63 -10.15
N GLU A 56 -12.04 0.58 -9.71
CA GLU A 56 -10.78 1.24 -10.03
C GLU A 56 -9.59 0.43 -9.54
N LEU A 57 -9.60 -0.02 -8.29
CA LEU A 57 -8.53 -0.85 -7.72
C LEU A 57 -8.36 -2.16 -8.51
N LYS A 58 -9.45 -2.82 -8.88
CA LYS A 58 -9.42 -4.04 -9.71
C LYS A 58 -8.79 -3.76 -11.07
N GLN A 59 -9.18 -2.68 -11.76
CA GLN A 59 -8.64 -2.35 -13.07
C GLN A 59 -7.13 -2.09 -13.05
N LEU A 60 -6.62 -1.50 -11.96
CA LEU A 60 -5.18 -1.29 -11.78
C LEU A 60 -4.43 -2.60 -11.49
N LEU A 61 -4.98 -3.47 -10.63
CA LEU A 61 -4.37 -4.77 -10.34
C LEU A 61 -4.31 -5.67 -11.59
N LEU A 62 -5.31 -5.59 -12.46
CA LEU A 62 -5.36 -6.32 -13.73
C LEU A 62 -4.32 -5.87 -14.76
N GLN A 63 -3.61 -4.75 -14.54
CA GLN A 63 -2.49 -4.37 -15.38
C GLN A 63 -1.23 -5.20 -15.08
N ASP A 64 -1.15 -5.83 -13.91
CA ASP A 64 -0.10 -6.79 -13.61
C ASP A 64 -0.35 -8.07 -14.42
N PRO A 65 0.57 -8.47 -15.32
CA PRO A 65 0.38 -9.62 -16.20
C PRO A 65 0.31 -10.95 -15.44
N ALA A 66 0.76 -11.00 -14.18
CA ALA A 66 0.68 -12.16 -13.31
C ALA A 66 -0.58 -12.13 -12.41
N CYS A 67 -1.52 -11.20 -12.63
CA CYS A 67 -2.77 -11.08 -11.88
C CYS A 67 -4.00 -11.20 -12.77
N ASP A 68 -4.77 -12.27 -12.59
CA ASP A 68 -6.08 -12.41 -13.21
C ASP A 68 -7.21 -11.76 -12.38
N GLU A 69 -8.42 -11.73 -12.94
CA GLU A 69 -9.59 -11.13 -12.31
C GLU A 69 -10.00 -11.81 -11.01
N ALA A 70 -9.91 -13.15 -10.94
CA ALA A 70 -10.27 -13.90 -9.75
C ALA A 70 -9.28 -13.61 -8.61
N GLN A 71 -7.99 -13.55 -8.92
CA GLN A 71 -6.93 -13.18 -7.99
C GLN A 71 -7.09 -11.74 -7.49
N ALA A 72 -7.38 -10.79 -8.38
CA ALA A 72 -7.59 -9.39 -8.00
C ALA A 72 -8.79 -9.23 -7.04
N LEU A 73 -9.93 -9.85 -7.38
CA LEU A 73 -11.12 -9.83 -6.52
C LEU A 73 -10.86 -10.48 -5.16
N SER A 74 -10.22 -11.66 -5.15
CA SER A 74 -9.89 -12.37 -3.91
C SER A 74 -8.94 -11.57 -3.02
N LEU A 75 -7.95 -10.88 -3.61
CA LEU A 75 -7.04 -10.02 -2.87
C LEU A 75 -7.76 -8.82 -2.24
N ILE A 76 -8.61 -8.14 -3.02
CA ILE A 76 -9.39 -6.99 -2.53
C ILE A 76 -10.29 -7.43 -1.37
N GLU A 77 -11.01 -8.54 -1.54
CA GLU A 77 -11.87 -9.10 -0.51
C GLU A 77 -11.07 -9.48 0.74
N GLN A 78 -9.93 -10.17 0.59
CA GLN A 78 -9.09 -10.57 1.70
C GLN A 78 -8.61 -9.37 2.51
N VAL A 79 -8.12 -8.32 1.84
CA VAL A 79 -7.62 -7.11 2.50
C VAL A 79 -8.77 -6.37 3.20
N LYS A 80 -9.95 -6.29 2.58
CA LYS A 80 -11.17 -5.74 3.19
C LYS A 80 -11.61 -6.52 4.42
N ALA A 81 -11.78 -7.84 4.30
CA ALA A 81 -12.29 -8.70 5.37
C ALA A 81 -11.35 -8.78 6.58
N ARG A 82 -10.03 -8.73 6.36
CA ARG A 82 -9.03 -8.74 7.44
C ARG A 82 -8.76 -7.35 8.03
N ASP A 83 -9.39 -6.32 7.45
CA ASP A 83 -9.20 -4.92 7.77
C ASP A 83 -7.73 -4.53 7.94
N TYR A 84 -6.90 -4.93 6.97
CA TYR A 84 -5.48 -4.67 7.07
C TYR A 84 -5.18 -3.17 7.11
N SER A 85 -4.45 -2.74 8.14
CA SER A 85 -3.87 -1.40 8.19
C SER A 85 -2.77 -1.26 7.12
N PRO A 86 -2.61 -0.08 6.50
CA PRO A 86 -1.49 0.21 5.62
C PRO A 86 -0.15 -0.19 6.27
N PRO A 87 0.76 -0.86 5.53
CA PRO A 87 1.98 -1.36 6.13
C PRO A 87 2.94 -0.21 6.47
N ARG A 88 3.69 -0.36 7.57
CA ARG A 88 4.86 0.50 7.84
C ARG A 88 6.03 0.10 6.94
N ARG A 89 6.97 1.04 6.75
CA ARG A 89 8.17 0.88 5.92
C ARG A 89 8.93 -0.42 6.23
N GLU A 90 9.14 -0.75 7.50
CA GLU A 90 9.90 -1.95 7.89
C GLU A 90 9.23 -3.23 7.38
N LYS A 91 7.89 -3.26 7.38
CA LYS A 91 7.13 -4.40 6.88
C LYS A 91 7.20 -4.49 5.36
N VAL A 92 7.16 -3.35 4.67
CA VAL A 92 7.36 -3.30 3.22
C VAL A 92 8.74 -3.81 2.83
N LEU A 93 9.79 -3.42 3.55
CA LEU A 93 11.16 -3.92 3.32
C LEU A 93 11.27 -5.44 3.53
N GLN A 94 10.61 -6.00 4.56
CA GLN A 94 10.54 -7.45 4.77
C GLN A 94 9.85 -8.19 3.62
N PHE A 95 8.80 -7.59 3.05
CA PHE A 95 8.11 -8.15 1.90
C PHE A 95 8.94 -8.05 0.62
N GLN A 96 9.57 -6.90 0.38
CA GLN A 96 10.47 -6.69 -0.75
C GLN A 96 11.63 -7.69 -0.74
N ALA A 97 12.19 -8.04 0.43
CA ALA A 97 13.26 -9.03 0.52
C ALA A 97 12.86 -10.45 0.07
N GLN A 98 11.56 -10.72 -0.14
CA GLN A 98 11.03 -12.02 -0.55
C GLN A 98 10.61 -12.07 -2.04
N GLN A 99 10.84 -10.99 -2.80
CA GLN A 99 10.51 -10.92 -4.22
C GLN A 99 11.55 -10.12 -5.00
N ASP A 100 11.58 -10.27 -6.32
CA ASP A 100 12.56 -9.58 -7.16
C ASP A 100 12.17 -8.10 -7.43
N PHE A 101 10.87 -7.81 -7.54
CA PHE A 101 10.40 -6.46 -7.82
C PHE A 101 10.60 -5.53 -6.59
N PRO A 102 11.30 -4.38 -6.76
CA PRO A 102 11.56 -3.46 -5.66
C PRO A 102 10.33 -2.59 -5.34
N ILE A 103 9.58 -2.93 -4.29
CA ILE A 103 8.41 -2.14 -3.86
C ILE A 103 8.82 -0.70 -3.51
N ILE A 104 9.91 -0.54 -2.76
CA ILE A 104 10.59 0.71 -2.47
C ILE A 104 11.83 0.76 -3.39
N PRO A 105 11.84 1.63 -4.41
CA PRO A 105 12.93 1.65 -5.40
C PRO A 105 14.26 2.14 -4.83
N ASN A 106 14.22 3.03 -3.82
CA ASN A 106 15.41 3.59 -3.14
C ASN A 106 15.38 3.22 -1.65
N PRO A 107 15.70 1.96 -1.28
CA PRO A 107 15.60 1.48 0.09
C PRO A 107 16.60 2.15 1.05
N GLU A 108 17.65 2.80 0.56
CA GLU A 108 18.60 3.56 1.35
C GLU A 108 18.06 4.90 1.87
N ASP A 109 17.02 5.46 1.24
CA ASP A 109 16.34 6.65 1.74
C ASP A 109 15.47 6.25 2.95
N PRO A 110 15.76 6.74 4.17
CA PRO A 110 15.01 6.38 5.37
C PRO A 110 13.54 6.79 5.31
N ASP A 111 13.19 7.78 4.50
CA ASP A 111 11.83 8.28 4.37
C ASP A 111 11.01 7.55 3.29
N ALA A 112 11.65 6.81 2.39
CA ALA A 112 10.94 6.12 1.32
C ALA A 112 9.99 5.04 1.87
N GLY A 113 8.85 4.80 1.21
CA GLY A 113 7.89 3.77 1.64
C GLY A 113 7.15 4.05 2.95
N ASN A 114 7.33 5.21 3.59
CA ASN A 114 6.47 5.64 4.69
C ASN A 114 5.17 6.27 4.15
N VAL A 115 4.14 5.44 3.98
CA VAL A 115 2.84 5.88 3.44
C VAL A 115 2.14 6.94 4.29
N TYR A 116 2.39 6.99 5.59
CA TYR A 116 1.73 7.91 6.51
C TYR A 116 2.30 9.33 6.48
N LYS A 117 3.47 9.52 5.87
CA LYS A 117 4.12 10.84 5.73
C LYS A 117 3.35 11.70 4.74
N ASP A 118 3.11 11.13 3.55
CA ASP A 118 2.57 11.86 2.41
C ASP A 118 1.05 11.68 2.30
N LEU A 119 0.52 10.49 2.62
CA LEU A 119 -0.90 10.20 2.46
C LEU A 119 -1.72 10.57 3.72
N ARG A 120 -2.98 10.92 3.49
CA ARG A 120 -3.98 11.15 4.54
C ARG A 120 -5.01 10.03 4.54
N PHE A 121 -4.96 9.20 5.57
CA PHE A 121 -5.90 8.09 5.73
C PHE A 121 -7.11 8.53 6.57
N PRO A 122 -8.23 7.79 6.50
CA PRO A 122 -9.32 7.98 7.46
C PRO A 122 -8.89 7.75 8.91
N GLU A 123 -9.50 8.46 9.87
CA GLU A 123 -9.14 8.43 11.30
C GLU A 123 -9.03 7.02 11.90
N HIS A 124 -9.95 6.11 11.53
CA HIS A 124 -9.94 4.73 12.05
C HIS A 124 -8.65 3.97 11.73
N VAL A 125 -7.96 4.31 10.64
CA VAL A 125 -6.67 3.69 10.28
C VAL A 125 -5.60 3.99 11.31
N TYR A 126 -5.63 5.19 11.92
CA TYR A 126 -4.65 5.59 12.93
C TYR A 126 -4.94 4.98 14.30
N ALA A 127 -6.20 4.69 14.62
CA ALA A 127 -6.60 4.08 15.89
C ALA A 127 -5.85 2.75 16.16
N HIS A 128 -5.72 1.91 15.13
CA HIS A 128 -5.00 0.64 15.22
C HIS A 128 -3.47 0.78 15.37
N ILE A 129 -2.90 1.93 14.99
CA ILE A 129 -1.47 2.19 15.08
C ILE A 129 -1.08 2.61 16.51
N SER A 130 -1.98 3.34 17.18
CA SER A 130 -1.80 3.85 18.55
C SER A 130 -1.87 2.73 19.59
N GLU A 131 -2.85 1.82 19.47
CA GLU A 131 -3.01 0.69 20.41
C GLU A 131 -1.78 -0.22 20.44
N TYR A 132 -1.11 -0.44 19.30
CA TYR A 132 0.12 -1.24 19.25
C TYR A 132 1.34 -0.54 19.89
N ARG A 133 1.38 0.81 19.84
CA ARG A 133 2.44 1.60 20.49
C ARG A 133 2.26 1.63 22.00
N GLU A 134 1.03 1.78 22.48
CA GLU A 134 0.71 1.72 23.92
C GLU A 134 0.97 0.33 24.49
N GLN A 135 0.56 -0.75 23.80
CA GLN A 135 0.87 -2.11 24.25
C GLN A 135 2.38 -2.35 24.35
N LYS A 136 3.18 -1.95 23.35
CA LYS A 136 4.66 -2.11 23.42
C LYS A 136 5.35 -1.23 24.46
N ALA A 137 4.81 -0.05 24.76
CA ALA A 137 5.30 0.81 25.83
C ALA A 137 5.05 0.16 27.20
N HIS A 138 3.85 -0.41 27.40
CA HIS A 138 3.53 -1.15 28.62
C HIS A 138 4.39 -2.41 28.82
N VAL A 139 4.70 -3.16 27.74
CA VAL A 139 5.56 -4.35 27.87
C VAL A 139 7.00 -3.98 28.26
N HIS A 140 7.53 -2.85 27.76
CA HIS A 140 8.88 -2.39 28.16
C HIS A 140 8.93 -1.81 29.58
N GLU A 141 7.85 -1.19 30.08
CA GLU A 141 7.79 -0.69 31.46
C GLU A 141 7.66 -1.83 32.47
N GLU A 142 6.92 -2.90 32.16
CA GLU A 142 6.79 -4.06 33.04
C GLU A 142 8.07 -4.91 33.12
N GLU A 143 8.80 -5.10 32.01
CA GLU A 143 10.08 -5.83 32.01
C GLU A 143 11.20 -5.07 32.75
N ALA A 144 11.20 -3.73 32.68
CA ALA A 144 12.14 -2.90 33.43
C ALA A 144 11.85 -2.90 34.94
N ALA A 145 10.57 -3.01 35.34
CA ALA A 145 10.16 -3.06 36.74
C ALA A 145 10.34 -4.45 37.39
N HIS A 146 10.34 -5.55 36.59
CA HIS A 146 10.58 -6.91 37.08
C HIS A 146 12.06 -7.32 37.14
N SER A 147 12.97 -6.46 36.64
CA SER A 147 14.42 -6.69 36.62
C SER A 147 15.21 -5.79 37.59
N ALA A 148 14.51 -5.04 38.45
CA ALA A 148 15.07 -4.18 39.49
C ALA A 148 14.76 -4.72 40.90
#